data_AF-K1TK11-F1
#
_entry.id   AF-K1TK11-F1
#
_cell.length_a   1.000
_cell.length_b   1.000
_cell.length_c   1.000
_cell.angle_alpha   90.00
_cell.angle_beta   90.00
_cell.angle_gamma   90.00
#
_symmetry.space_group_name_H-M   'P 1'
#
loop_
_entity.id
_entity.type
_entity.pdbx_description
1 polymer ?
#
loop_
_entity_poly.entity_id
_entity_poly.type
_entity_poly.pdbx_seq_one_letter_code
_entity_poly.pdbx_strand_id
1 'polypeptide(L)'
;WATYTEQAILVLLSPKGYVIFLGRKDFQVKLYGYRIELGEIESCLCRCENVSEAVATVKEVNGVQKLFAYVTPMSVPGTGAVSDVQSTGGTDTPIRVFTAEGNEKFILPREDTNHAYPNMTEMYTALNSRVMDYMIPDDIIIMESLPYTANKKVNRKNLPVVNMVQAEDEVYEAPETETETMLAALIGEMIGNENVSVGDKSYKFGYRLPLKVLLYNTKL
;
A
#
# COMPACT_ATOMS: atom_id res chain seq x y z
N TRP A 1 18.94 23.69 15.67
CA TRP A 1 18.29 24.35 14.52
C TRP A 1 18.37 23.38 13.33
N ALA A 2 17.34 23.31 12.48
CA ALA A 2 17.34 22.44 11.30
C ALA A 2 17.94 23.20 10.10
N THR A 3 18.75 22.52 9.28
CA THR A 3 19.39 23.12 8.09
C THR A 3 19.58 22.09 6.99
N TYR A 4 19.78 22.57 5.76
CA TYR A 4 20.17 21.72 4.64
C TYR A 4 21.69 21.68 4.47
N THR A 5 22.23 20.52 4.12
CA THR A 5 23.61 20.38 3.64
C THR A 5 23.72 20.78 2.18
N GLU A 6 24.95 20.94 1.67
CA GLU A 6 25.22 21.16 0.24
C GLU A 6 24.67 20.04 -0.67
N GLN A 7 24.42 18.86 -0.11
CA GLN A 7 23.84 17.71 -0.80
C GLN A 7 22.31 17.62 -0.69
N ALA A 8 21.67 18.73 -0.29
CA ALA A 8 20.22 18.86 -0.10
C ALA A 8 19.62 17.91 0.96
N ILE A 9 20.44 17.48 1.92
CA ILE A 9 20.01 16.67 3.06
C ILE A 9 19.53 17.58 4.19
N LEU A 10 18.31 17.41 4.67
CA LEU A 10 17.79 18.08 5.86
C LEU A 10 18.34 17.40 7.11
N VAL A 11 18.97 18.18 7.98
CA VAL A 11 19.52 17.70 9.25
C VAL A 11 19.15 18.61 10.40
N LEU A 12 19.05 18.04 11.60
CA LEU A 12 18.95 18.78 12.85
C LEU A 12 20.22 18.60 13.68
N LEU A 13 20.85 19.72 14.03
CA LEU A 13 21.97 19.74 14.96
C LEU A 13 21.47 19.81 16.39
N SER A 14 21.78 18.77 17.17
CA SER A 14 21.55 18.71 18.60
C SER A 14 22.57 19.60 19.35
N PRO A 15 22.19 20.24 20.47
CA PRO A 15 23.14 20.95 21.34
C PRO A 15 24.32 20.10 21.82
N LYS A 16 24.19 18.77 21.79
CA LYS A 16 25.25 17.81 22.15
C LYS A 16 26.19 17.44 20.97
N GLY A 17 26.04 18.06 19.80
CA GLY A 17 26.90 17.84 18.64
C GLY A 17 26.47 16.68 17.71
N TYR A 18 25.33 16.05 17.95
CA TYR A 18 24.78 15.03 17.05
C TYR A 18 24.11 15.67 15.83
N VAL A 19 24.28 15.04 14.68
CA VAL A 19 23.54 15.36 13.45
C VAL A 19 22.43 14.33 13.29
N ILE A 20 21.18 14.78 13.37
CA ILE A 20 20.00 13.95 13.14
C ILE A 20 19.59 14.13 11.69
N PHE A 21 19.63 13.05 10.91
CA PHE A 21 19.10 13.05 9.56
C PHE A 21 17.56 13.16 9.61
N LEU A 22 17.01 14.17 8.93
CA LEU A 22 15.57 14.40 8.85
C LEU A 22 14.98 14.10 7.46
N GLY A 23 15.79 14.10 6.40
CA GLY A 23 15.31 13.78 5.05
C GLY A 23 16.15 14.40 3.94
N ARG A 24 15.65 14.38 2.71
CA ARG A 24 16.26 15.06 1.56
C ARG A 24 15.23 15.96 0.90
N LYS A 25 15.63 17.19 0.57
CA LYS A 25 14.78 18.19 -0.10
C LYS A 25 14.23 17.67 -1.43
N ASP A 26 15.03 16.89 -2.16
CA ASP A 26 14.73 16.45 -3.52
C ASP A 26 13.64 15.36 -3.60
N PHE A 27 13.25 14.77 -2.45
CA PHE A 27 12.24 13.70 -2.39
C PHE A 27 10.90 14.18 -1.83
N GLN A 28 10.75 15.49 -1.67
CA GLN A 28 9.50 16.10 -1.29
C GLN A 28 8.62 16.28 -2.50
N VAL A 29 7.35 15.91 -2.35
CA VAL A 29 6.34 16.03 -3.40
C VAL A 29 5.23 16.97 -2.94
N LYS A 30 4.57 17.63 -3.89
CA LYS A 30 3.34 18.37 -3.61
C LYS A 30 2.16 17.54 -4.05
N LEU A 31 1.29 17.19 -3.11
CA LEU A 31 0.08 16.39 -3.34
C LEU A 31 -1.01 16.83 -2.36
N TYR A 32 -2.27 16.82 -2.80
CA TYR A 32 -3.42 17.23 -1.99
C TYR A 32 -3.31 18.65 -1.37
N GLY A 33 -2.49 19.52 -1.97
CA GLY A 33 -2.20 20.86 -1.45
C GLY A 33 -1.11 20.89 -0.35
N TYR A 34 -0.59 19.74 0.05
CA TYR A 34 0.44 19.60 1.08
C TYR A 34 1.82 19.32 0.47
N ARG A 35 2.86 19.60 1.26
CA ARG A 35 4.23 19.15 0.98
C ARG A 35 4.44 17.86 1.75
N ILE A 36 4.59 16.75 1.05
CA ILE A 36 4.72 15.41 1.63
C ILE A 36 6.19 15.00 1.62
N GLU A 37 6.68 14.58 2.77
CA GLU A 37 8.01 14.00 2.96
C GLU A 37 7.93 12.48 2.75
N LEU A 38 8.19 12.01 1.53
CA LEU A 38 8.09 10.58 1.22
C LEU A 38 8.95 9.70 2.13
N GLY A 39 10.11 10.21 2.55
CA GLY A 39 11.03 9.49 3.46
C GLY A 39 10.44 9.21 4.85
N GLU A 40 9.45 9.98 5.30
CA GLU A 40 8.78 9.75 6.59
C GLU A 40 7.86 8.52 6.50
N ILE A 41 7.12 8.40 5.40
CA ILE A 41 6.29 7.23 5.07
C ILE A 41 7.16 5.99 4.94
N GLU A 42 8.24 6.08 4.15
CA GLU A 42 9.23 5.00 3.95
C GLU A 42 9.80 4.54 5.30
N SER A 43 10.25 5.49 6.13
CA SER A 43 10.82 5.19 7.45
C SER A 43 9.80 4.60 8.42
N CYS A 44 8.53 5.01 8.31
CA CYS A 44 7.46 4.46 9.14
C CYS A 44 7.19 2.99 8.79
N LEU A 45 7.06 2.69 7.50
CA LEU A 45 6.81 1.33 7.00
C LEU A 45 7.98 0.38 7.26
N CYS A 46 9.23 0.83 7.09
CA CYS A 46 10.42 0.03 7.43
C CYS A 46 10.56 -0.31 8.92
N ARG A 47 9.71 0.21 9.81
CA ARG A 47 9.67 -0.17 11.22
C ARG A 47 8.58 -1.21 11.53
N CYS A 48 7.73 -1.54 10.57
CA CYS A 48 6.75 -2.60 10.70
C CYS A 48 7.45 -3.96 10.60
N GLU A 49 6.86 -4.96 11.25
CA GLU A 49 7.39 -6.31 11.20
C GLU A 49 7.39 -6.83 9.75
N ASN A 50 8.45 -7.57 9.39
CA ASN A 50 8.62 -8.22 8.09
C ASN A 50 8.70 -7.28 6.87
N VAL A 51 8.89 -5.97 7.06
CA VAL A 51 9.23 -5.04 5.98
C VAL A 51 10.76 -4.89 5.90
N SER A 52 11.34 -5.28 4.77
CA SER A 52 12.77 -5.10 4.48
C SER A 52 13.07 -3.71 3.96
N GLU A 53 12.33 -3.30 2.93
CA GLU A 53 12.49 -2.03 2.25
C GLU A 53 11.12 -1.41 1.98
N ALA A 54 11.05 -0.08 2.01
CA ALA A 54 9.85 0.66 1.69
C ALA A 54 10.21 1.86 0.80
N VAL A 55 9.40 2.10 -0.22
CA VAL A 55 9.55 3.24 -1.14
C VAL A 55 8.20 3.87 -1.37
N ALA A 56 8.10 5.18 -1.17
CA ALA A 56 6.91 5.94 -1.47
C ALA A 56 7.12 6.76 -2.75
N THR A 57 6.05 6.92 -3.54
CA THR A 57 6.06 7.78 -4.73
C THR A 57 4.64 8.21 -5.09
N VAL A 58 4.53 9.33 -5.80
CA VAL A 58 3.28 9.74 -6.42
C VAL A 58 3.22 9.14 -7.82
N LYS A 59 2.06 8.61 -8.20
CA LYS A 59 1.77 8.13 -9.56
C LYS A 59 0.43 8.71 -10.00
N GLU A 60 0.28 8.91 -11.30
CA GLU A 60 -0.99 9.32 -11.89
C GLU A 60 -1.77 8.09 -12.32
N VAL A 61 -3.04 8.00 -11.91
CA VAL A 61 -3.97 6.92 -12.23
C VAL A 61 -5.28 7.56 -12.68
N ASN A 62 -5.70 7.27 -13.92
CA ASN A 62 -6.91 7.85 -14.52
C ASN A 62 -6.94 9.39 -14.45
N GLY A 63 -5.78 10.05 -14.65
CA GLY A 63 -5.65 11.51 -14.59
C GLY A 63 -5.60 12.12 -13.18
N VAL A 64 -5.60 11.29 -12.13
CA VAL A 64 -5.54 11.72 -10.73
C VAL A 64 -4.21 11.30 -10.12
N GLN A 65 -3.50 12.23 -9.48
CA GLN A 65 -2.31 11.91 -8.71
C GLN A 65 -2.69 11.22 -7.40
N LYS A 66 -2.06 10.08 -7.13
CA LYS A 66 -2.22 9.30 -5.91
C LYS A 66 -0.86 8.95 -5.31
N LEU A 67 -0.83 8.78 -4.00
CA LEU A 67 0.32 8.40 -3.21
C LEU A 67 0.38 6.88 -3.08
N PHE A 68 1.46 6.27 -3.56
CA PHE A 68 1.70 4.83 -3.44
C PHE A 68 2.87 4.57 -2.50
N ALA A 69 2.78 3.47 -1.76
CA ALA A 69 3.92 2.87 -1.07
C ALA A 69 4.16 1.45 -1.57
N TYR A 70 5.43 1.08 -1.70
CA TYR A 70 5.89 -0.22 -2.16
C TYR A 70 6.77 -0.81 -1.08
N VAL A 71 6.46 -2.01 -0.62
CA VAL A 71 7.20 -2.69 0.47
C VAL A 71 7.72 -4.02 -0.01
N THR A 72 8.92 -4.42 0.42
CA THR A 72 9.45 -5.76 0.20
C THR A 72 9.47 -6.54 1.52
N PRO A 73 9.18 -7.85 1.51
CA PRO A 73 9.24 -8.66 2.70
C PRO A 73 10.70 -8.92 3.14
N MET A 74 10.93 -9.13 4.45
CA MET A 74 12.26 -9.45 5.01
C MET A 74 12.80 -10.82 4.53
N SER A 75 11.89 -11.71 4.17
CA SER A 75 12.18 -12.98 3.51
C SER A 75 11.08 -13.19 2.49
N VAL A 76 11.40 -13.69 1.29
CA VAL A 76 10.39 -14.20 0.36
C VAL A 76 10.31 -15.71 0.61
N PRO A 77 9.32 -16.23 1.34
CA PRO A 77 9.10 -17.66 1.43
C PRO A 77 8.98 -18.29 0.05
N GLY A 78 9.90 -19.22 -0.22
CA GLY A 78 9.77 -20.25 -1.24
C GLY A 78 9.38 -19.76 -2.63
N THR A 79 10.36 -19.74 -3.52
CA THR A 79 10.27 -19.87 -4.98
C THR A 79 9.59 -21.18 -5.45
N GLY A 80 8.52 -21.61 -4.79
CA GLY A 80 7.55 -22.53 -5.36
C GLY A 80 6.43 -21.70 -5.96
N ALA A 81 6.45 -21.48 -7.27
CA ALA A 81 5.25 -21.04 -7.96
C ALA A 81 4.16 -22.09 -7.70
N VAL A 82 3.16 -21.74 -6.91
CA VAL A 82 1.90 -22.49 -6.86
C VAL A 82 1.00 -21.81 -7.88
N SER A 83 1.15 -22.22 -9.14
CA SER A 83 0.32 -21.76 -10.26
C SER A 83 -1.10 -22.32 -10.21
N ASP A 84 -1.37 -23.31 -9.36
CA ASP A 84 -2.66 -23.98 -9.29
C ASP A 84 -2.97 -24.36 -7.84
N VAL A 85 -3.80 -23.58 -7.14
CA VAL A 85 -4.43 -24.03 -5.88
C VAL A 85 -5.91 -23.75 -5.92
N GLN A 86 -6.68 -24.82 -6.02
CA GLN A 86 -8.11 -24.83 -5.70
C GLN A 86 -8.25 -24.55 -4.19
N SER A 87 -8.98 -23.48 -3.89
CA SER A 87 -9.33 -23.02 -2.53
C SER A 87 -9.89 -24.17 -1.68
N THR A 88 -9.12 -24.66 -0.71
CA THR A 88 -9.63 -25.51 0.37
C THR A 88 -9.83 -24.68 1.62
N GLY A 89 -11.00 -24.06 1.75
CA GLY A 89 -11.79 -23.90 2.98
C GLY A 89 -11.20 -23.27 4.25
N GLY A 90 -9.93 -22.83 4.26
CA GLY A 90 -9.31 -22.09 5.37
C GLY A 90 -9.43 -20.57 5.22
N THR A 91 -9.19 -19.81 6.28
CA THR A 91 -9.05 -18.34 6.27
C THR A 91 -7.79 -17.85 5.53
N ASP A 92 -7.28 -18.67 4.62
CA ASP A 92 -5.98 -18.57 3.97
C ASP A 92 -6.06 -17.56 2.83
N THR A 93 -5.97 -16.28 3.19
CA THR A 93 -6.08 -15.19 2.22
C THR A 93 -4.77 -15.10 1.45
N PRO A 94 -4.78 -15.28 0.12
CA PRO A 94 -3.58 -15.12 -0.68
C PRO A 94 -3.06 -13.69 -0.60
N ILE A 95 -1.77 -13.56 -0.30
CA ILE A 95 -1.04 -12.30 -0.34
C ILE A 95 -0.72 -11.99 -1.80
N ARG A 96 -1.17 -10.82 -2.25
CA ARG A 96 -0.86 -10.28 -3.58
C ARG A 96 0.55 -9.69 -3.55
N VAL A 97 1.44 -10.23 -4.37
CA VAL A 97 2.84 -9.80 -4.48
C VAL A 97 3.15 -9.48 -5.94
N PHE A 98 3.83 -8.37 -6.17
CA PHE A 98 4.20 -7.92 -7.51
C PHE A 98 5.69 -8.09 -7.75
N THR A 99 6.06 -8.58 -8.93
CA THR A 99 7.47 -8.64 -9.33
C THR A 99 7.95 -7.26 -9.80
N ALA A 100 9.26 -7.07 -9.90
CA ALA A 100 9.84 -5.83 -10.44
C ALA A 100 9.44 -5.56 -11.92
N GLU A 101 8.98 -6.59 -12.62
CA GLU A 101 8.47 -6.51 -14.00
C GLU A 101 6.98 -6.10 -14.05
N GLY A 102 6.32 -6.01 -12.89
CA GLY A 102 4.90 -5.68 -12.77
C GLY A 102 3.96 -6.88 -12.87
N ASN A 103 4.50 -8.11 -12.89
CA ASN A 103 3.68 -9.32 -12.88
C ASN A 103 3.11 -9.55 -11.49
N GLU A 104 1.85 -9.98 -11.42
CA GLU A 104 1.18 -10.32 -10.18
C GLU A 104 1.39 -11.80 -9.83
N LYS A 105 1.61 -12.07 -8.55
CA LYS A 105 1.72 -13.40 -7.97
C LYS A 105 0.88 -13.45 -6.70
N PHE A 106 0.12 -14.53 -6.54
CA PHE A 106 -0.61 -14.82 -5.31
C PHE A 106 0.17 -15.83 -4.49
N ILE A 107 0.42 -15.50 -3.21
CA ILE A 107 1.16 -16.36 -2.30
C ILE A 107 0.25 -16.71 -1.14
N LEU A 108 -0.04 -18.01 -0.99
CA LEU A 108 -0.77 -18.49 0.19
C LEU A 108 0.18 -18.46 1.40
N PRO A 109 -0.20 -17.78 2.49
CA PRO A 109 0.53 -17.86 3.74
C PRO A 109 0.44 -19.29 4.26
N ARG A 110 1.49 -20.09 4.07
CA ARG A 110 1.58 -21.38 4.77
C ARG A 110 1.58 -21.14 6.29
N GLU A 111 1.05 -22.09 7.06
CA GLU A 111 1.00 -22.02 8.53
C GLU A 111 2.38 -21.77 9.19
N ASP A 112 3.48 -22.18 8.53
CA ASP A 112 4.87 -21.93 8.94
C ASP A 112 5.43 -20.57 8.50
N THR A 113 4.75 -19.86 7.59
CA THR A 113 5.14 -18.54 7.05
C THR A 113 4.43 -17.37 7.71
N ASN A 114 3.74 -17.62 8.82
CA ASN A 114 2.83 -16.67 9.51
C ASN A 114 3.45 -15.30 9.89
N HIS A 115 4.75 -15.12 9.69
CA HIS A 115 5.51 -13.89 9.94
C HIS A 115 6.59 -13.64 8.86
N ALA A 116 6.38 -14.02 7.60
CA ALA A 116 7.38 -13.74 6.56
C ALA A 116 7.00 -12.54 5.67
N TYR A 117 5.72 -12.21 5.60
CA TYR A 117 5.20 -11.11 4.80
C TYR A 117 4.71 -9.95 5.68
N PRO A 118 4.82 -8.70 5.20
CA PRO A 118 4.28 -7.52 5.86
C PRO A 118 2.79 -7.64 6.16
N ASN A 119 2.39 -7.37 7.40
CA ASN A 119 0.99 -7.33 7.78
C ASN A 119 0.37 -5.97 7.41
N MET A 120 -0.68 -5.98 6.58
CA MET A 120 -1.26 -4.74 6.08
C MET A 120 -1.96 -3.92 7.18
N THR A 121 -2.67 -4.57 8.11
CA THR A 121 -3.29 -3.91 9.27
C THR A 121 -2.26 -3.21 10.14
N GLU A 122 -1.12 -3.87 10.38
CA GLU A 122 -0.02 -3.30 11.15
C GLU A 122 0.58 -2.07 10.44
N MET A 123 0.82 -2.17 9.14
CA MET A 123 1.36 -1.06 8.34
C MET A 123 0.46 0.17 8.38
N TYR A 124 -0.86 0.02 8.17
CA TYR A 124 -1.78 1.14 8.28
C TYR A 124 -1.89 1.65 9.72
N THR A 125 -1.86 0.78 10.74
CA THR A 125 -1.85 1.20 12.14
C THR A 125 -0.61 2.04 12.47
N ALA A 126 0.56 1.61 11.98
CA ALA A 126 1.81 2.34 12.16
C ALA A 126 1.78 3.70 11.46
N LEU A 127 1.26 3.76 10.23
CA LEU A 127 1.10 5.01 9.49
C LEU A 127 0.15 5.98 10.20
N ASN A 128 -1.06 5.54 10.53
CA ASN A 128 -2.07 6.36 11.22
C ASN A 128 -1.60 6.90 12.58
N SER A 129 -0.64 6.23 13.24
CA SER A 129 -0.10 6.68 14.53
C SER A 129 1.12 7.59 14.44
N ARG A 130 1.76 7.69 13.27
CA ARG A 130 3.08 8.35 13.14
C ARG A 130 3.15 9.43 12.08
N VAL A 131 2.31 9.38 11.06
CA VAL A 131 2.27 10.39 9.99
C VAL A 131 0.90 11.08 9.98
N MET A 132 0.83 12.22 9.31
CA MET A 132 -0.43 12.94 9.13
C MET A 132 -1.33 12.20 8.13
N ASP A 133 -2.66 12.36 8.25
CA ASP A 133 -3.64 11.65 7.43
C ASP A 133 -3.39 11.79 5.92
N TYR A 134 -3.00 12.98 5.45
CA TYR A 134 -2.70 13.24 4.03
C TYR A 134 -1.40 12.60 3.52
N MET A 135 -0.58 12.04 4.42
CA MET A 135 0.64 11.28 4.11
C MET A 135 0.39 9.77 4.11
N ILE A 136 -0.80 9.31 4.47
CA ILE A 136 -1.16 7.89 4.38
C ILE A 136 -1.28 7.54 2.88
N PRO A 137 -0.56 6.53 2.37
CA PRO A 137 -0.66 6.11 0.98
C PRO A 137 -2.08 5.68 0.60
N ASP A 138 -2.50 6.05 -0.61
CA ASP A 138 -3.73 5.56 -1.22
C ASP A 138 -3.70 4.04 -1.41
N ASP A 139 -2.52 3.49 -1.72
CA ASP A 139 -2.31 2.06 -1.88
C ASP A 139 -0.91 1.65 -1.37
N ILE A 140 -0.84 0.51 -0.69
CA ILE A 140 0.41 -0.16 -0.30
C ILE A 140 0.52 -1.46 -1.11
N ILE A 141 1.63 -1.59 -1.86
CA ILE A 141 1.89 -2.69 -2.78
C ILE A 141 3.05 -3.53 -2.22
N ILE A 142 2.82 -4.83 -2.05
CA ILE A 142 3.87 -5.76 -1.66
C ILE A 142 4.61 -6.19 -2.92
N MET A 143 5.92 -6.00 -2.93
CA MET A 143 6.83 -6.34 -4.03
C MET A 143 7.70 -7.52 -3.62
N GLU A 144 8.00 -8.42 -4.56
CA GLU A 144 9.05 -9.43 -4.36
C GLU A 144 10.42 -8.77 -4.24
N SER A 145 10.68 -7.79 -5.11
CA SER A 145 11.85 -6.94 -5.06
C SER A 145 11.55 -5.57 -5.68
N LEU A 146 12.23 -4.53 -5.21
CA LEU A 146 12.15 -3.22 -5.83
C LEU A 146 12.93 -3.21 -7.15
N PRO A 147 12.47 -2.48 -8.18
CA PRO A 147 13.24 -2.29 -9.39
C PRO A 147 14.45 -1.39 -9.09
N TYR A 148 15.65 -1.87 -9.39
CA TYR A 148 16.89 -1.12 -9.20
C TYR A 148 17.49 -0.65 -10.53
N THR A 149 18.14 0.51 -10.51
CA THR A 149 19.03 0.98 -11.57
C THR A 149 20.37 0.24 -11.53
N ALA A 150 21.18 0.33 -12.58
CA ALA A 150 22.54 -0.22 -12.61
C ALA A 150 23.42 0.27 -11.44
N ASN A 151 23.12 1.46 -10.89
CA ASN A 151 23.80 2.04 -9.73
C ASN A 151 23.20 1.63 -8.38
N LYS A 152 22.38 0.58 -8.33
CA LYS A 152 21.67 0.09 -7.12
C LYS A 152 20.78 1.13 -6.43
N LYS A 153 20.37 2.19 -7.13
CA LYS A 153 19.33 3.10 -6.67
C LYS A 153 17.97 2.59 -7.13
N VAL A 154 16.94 2.70 -6.29
CA VAL A 154 15.57 2.35 -6.68
C VAL A 154 15.15 3.15 -7.90
N ASN A 155 14.64 2.45 -8.91
CA ASN A 155 14.09 3.03 -10.12
C ASN A 155 12.58 3.28 -9.94
N ARG A 156 12.23 4.39 -9.27
CA ARG A 156 10.82 4.76 -8.99
C ARG A 156 9.94 4.87 -10.23
N LYS A 157 10.53 5.15 -11.40
CA LYS A 157 9.80 5.22 -12.67
C LYS A 157 9.22 3.87 -13.08
N ASN A 158 9.96 2.78 -12.81
CA ASN A 158 9.57 1.42 -13.14
C ASN A 158 8.70 0.74 -12.07
N LEU A 159 8.37 1.43 -10.96
CA LEU A 159 7.44 0.88 -9.98
C LEU A 159 6.05 0.69 -10.64
N PRO A 160 5.43 -0.49 -10.50
CA PRO A 160 4.16 -0.81 -11.15
C PRO A 160 3.04 0.06 -10.58
N VAL A 161 2.10 0.45 -11.43
CA VAL A 161 0.86 1.08 -10.98
C VAL A 161 -0.19 -0.01 -10.98
N VAL A 162 -0.68 -0.37 -9.79
CA VAL A 162 -1.75 -1.35 -9.65
C VAL A 162 -3.05 -0.57 -9.60
N ASN A 163 -3.86 -0.69 -10.65
CA ASN A 163 -5.23 -0.23 -10.58
C ASN A 163 -6.00 -1.28 -9.76
N MET A 164 -6.06 -1.12 -8.43
CA MET A 164 -6.89 -2.00 -7.59
C MET A 164 -8.39 -1.91 -7.95
N VAL A 165 -8.77 -0.95 -8.80
CA VAL A 165 -10.09 -0.78 -9.38
C VAL A 165 -10.07 -1.23 -10.86
N GLN A 166 -9.86 -2.52 -11.11
CA GLN A 166 -10.47 -3.16 -12.28
C GLN A 166 -11.78 -3.78 -11.81
N ALA A 167 -12.78 -2.92 -11.59
CA ALA A 167 -14.16 -3.31 -11.32
C ALA A 167 -14.90 -3.76 -12.60
N GLU A 168 -14.22 -3.81 -13.75
CA GLU A 168 -14.84 -4.11 -15.03
C GLU A 168 -15.24 -5.60 -15.15
N ASP A 169 -14.56 -6.49 -14.43
CA ASP A 169 -14.85 -7.94 -14.40
C ASP A 169 -15.31 -8.45 -13.02
N GLU A 170 -15.46 -7.58 -12.02
CA GLU A 170 -15.94 -7.98 -10.70
C GLU A 170 -17.47 -7.98 -10.67
N VAL A 171 -18.05 -9.18 -10.64
CA VAL A 171 -19.50 -9.40 -10.54
C VAL A 171 -20.03 -8.72 -9.28
N TYR A 172 -21.04 -7.87 -9.45
CA TYR A 172 -21.77 -7.29 -8.32
C TYR A 172 -22.51 -8.39 -7.56
N GLU A 173 -22.31 -8.44 -6.25
CA GLU A 173 -23.01 -9.31 -5.30
C GLU A 173 -23.79 -8.41 -4.34
N ALA A 174 -25.09 -8.64 -4.18
CA ALA A 174 -25.94 -7.80 -3.34
C ALA A 174 -25.73 -8.11 -1.85
N PRO A 175 -25.89 -7.13 -0.95
CA PRO A 175 -25.92 -7.41 0.49
C PRO A 175 -27.10 -8.31 0.86
N GLU A 176 -26.79 -9.43 1.52
CA GLU A 176 -27.79 -10.44 1.90
C GLU A 176 -28.11 -10.38 3.39
N THR A 177 -27.13 -10.00 4.23
CA THR A 177 -27.32 -9.88 5.67
C THR A 177 -27.73 -8.47 6.09
N GLU A 178 -28.41 -8.37 7.24
CA GLU A 178 -28.79 -7.08 7.84
C GLU A 178 -27.58 -6.18 8.09
N THR A 179 -26.46 -6.76 8.55
CA THR A 179 -25.19 -6.05 8.79
C THR A 179 -24.57 -5.53 7.50
N GLU A 180 -24.54 -6.34 6.44
CA GLU A 180 -24.04 -5.92 5.12
C GLU A 180 -24.92 -4.83 4.53
N THR A 181 -26.24 -4.94 4.67
CA THR A 181 -27.18 -3.92 4.20
C THR A 181 -26.95 -2.58 4.89
N MET A 182 -26.78 -2.60 6.22
CA MET A 182 -26.53 -1.39 7.01
C MET A 182 -25.19 -0.74 6.66
N LEU A 183 -24.13 -1.55 6.52
CA LEU A 183 -22.81 -1.05 6.14
C LEU A 183 -22.79 -0.56 4.68
N ALA A 184 -23.49 -1.22 3.76
CA ALA A 184 -23.59 -0.81 2.36
C ALA A 184 -24.31 0.54 2.24
N ALA A 185 -25.37 0.75 3.02
CA ALA A 185 -26.09 2.02 3.07
C ALA A 185 -25.20 3.16 3.61
N LEU A 186 -24.49 2.94 4.72
CA LEU A 186 -23.59 3.94 5.31
C LEU A 186 -22.45 4.31 4.35
N ILE A 187 -21.83 3.30 3.75
CA ILE A 187 -20.73 3.51 2.81
C ILE A 187 -21.24 4.19 1.54
N GLY A 188 -22.40 3.78 1.03
CA GLY A 188 -23.02 4.37 -0.15
C GLY A 188 -23.33 5.85 0.03
N GLU A 189 -23.79 6.26 1.21
CA GLU A 189 -23.98 7.66 1.57
C GLU A 189 -22.65 8.42 1.61
N MET A 190 -21.60 7.85 2.19
CA MET A 190 -20.28 8.49 2.28
C MET A 190 -19.62 8.73 0.91
N ILE A 191 -19.80 7.80 -0.03
CA ILE A 191 -19.16 7.85 -1.36
C ILE A 191 -20.07 8.42 -2.45
N GLY A 192 -21.35 8.69 -2.14
CA GLY A 192 -22.35 9.15 -3.10
C GLY A 192 -22.69 8.11 -4.18
N ASN A 193 -22.63 6.82 -3.85
CA ASN A 193 -22.93 5.73 -4.77
C ASN A 193 -23.92 4.74 -4.14
N GLU A 194 -24.99 4.43 -4.86
CA GLU A 194 -26.07 3.55 -4.39
C GLU A 194 -25.72 2.06 -4.51
N ASN A 195 -24.71 1.70 -5.30
CA ASN A 195 -24.35 0.31 -5.58
C ASN A 195 -23.06 -0.10 -4.88
N VAL A 196 -23.17 -0.63 -3.66
CA VAL A 196 -22.06 -1.23 -2.89
C VAL A 196 -22.20 -2.74 -2.91
N SER A 197 -21.20 -3.46 -3.42
CA SER A 197 -21.21 -4.92 -3.57
C SER A 197 -20.66 -5.64 -2.32
N VAL A 198 -21.20 -6.81 -2.02
CA VAL A 198 -20.62 -7.77 -1.07
C VAL A 198 -19.68 -8.67 -1.84
N GLY A 199 -18.52 -8.18 -2.23
CA GLY A 199 -17.56 -9.05 -2.92
C GLY A 199 -16.98 -10.09 -1.98
N ASP A 200 -16.76 -11.31 -2.48
CA ASP A 200 -16.06 -12.38 -1.76
C ASP A 200 -14.71 -11.85 -1.22
N LYS A 201 -14.61 -11.78 0.12
CA LYS A 201 -13.42 -11.50 0.95
C LYS A 201 -12.32 -10.67 0.27
N SER A 202 -12.68 -9.51 -0.27
CA SER A 202 -11.71 -8.66 -0.94
C SER A 202 -11.05 -7.69 0.05
N TYR A 203 -9.72 -7.72 0.07
CA TYR A 203 -8.92 -6.85 0.94
C TYR A 203 -8.69 -5.52 0.21
N LYS A 204 -9.51 -4.52 0.51
CA LYS A 204 -9.23 -3.12 0.22
C LYS A 204 -8.61 -2.51 1.48
N PHE A 205 -7.49 -1.79 1.34
CA PHE A 205 -6.82 -1.06 2.43
C PHE A 205 -6.29 -1.90 3.61
N GLY A 206 -6.03 -3.20 3.44
CA GLY A 206 -5.45 -3.99 4.53
C GLY A 206 -6.34 -4.24 5.74
N TYR A 207 -7.59 -3.82 5.67
CA TYR A 207 -8.60 -4.18 6.64
C TYR A 207 -9.44 -5.32 6.04
N ARG A 208 -9.84 -6.26 6.91
CA ARG A 208 -10.94 -7.15 6.59
C ARG A 208 -12.22 -6.33 6.66
N LEU A 209 -12.59 -5.68 5.56
CA LEU A 209 -13.93 -5.12 5.41
C LEU A 209 -14.87 -6.27 5.04
N PRO A 210 -16.04 -6.39 5.69
CA PRO A 210 -17.06 -7.33 5.24
C PRO A 210 -17.69 -6.92 3.89
N LEU A 211 -17.38 -5.72 3.39
CA LEU A 211 -17.96 -5.16 2.17
C LEU A 211 -16.89 -4.66 1.20
N LYS A 212 -17.19 -4.81 -0.10
CA LYS A 212 -16.36 -4.36 -1.21
C LYS A 212 -16.98 -3.13 -1.87
N VAL A 213 -16.29 -2.01 -1.78
CA VAL A 213 -16.70 -0.81 -2.51
C VAL A 213 -16.26 -0.91 -3.97
N LEU A 214 -17.15 -1.42 -4.83
CA LEU A 214 -17.06 -1.27 -6.28
C LEU A 214 -17.39 0.19 -6.62
N LEU A 215 -16.35 0.97 -6.91
CA LEU A 215 -16.55 2.29 -7.49
C LEU A 215 -16.88 2.10 -8.97
N TYR A 216 -18.15 1.87 -9.28
CA TYR A 216 -18.62 2.10 -10.65
C TYR A 216 -18.52 3.60 -10.89
N ASN A 217 -17.63 4.00 -11.81
CA ASN A 217 -17.67 5.31 -12.41
C ASN A 217 -19.02 5.44 -13.12
N THR A 218 -20.01 6.01 -12.45
CA THR A 218 -21.15 6.60 -13.14
C THR A 218 -20.60 7.82 -13.86
N LYS A 219 -20.26 7.63 -15.14
CA LYS A 219 -20.24 8.74 -16.08
C LYS A 219 -21.59 9.44 -15.98
N LEU A 220 -21.58 10.69 -15.54
CA LEU A 220 -22.51 11.70 -16.00
C LEU A 220 -21.74 12.63 -16.94
#